data_AF-A0A961DII4-F1
#
_entry.id   AF-A0A961DII4-F1
#
_cell.length_a   1.000
_cell.length_b   1.000
_cell.length_c   1.000
_cell.angle_alpha   90.00
_cell.angle_beta   90.00
_cell.angle_gamma   90.00
#
_symmetry.space_group_name_H-M   'P 1'
#
loop_
_entity.id
_entity.type
_entity.pdbx_description
1 polymer ?
#
loop_
_entity_poly.entity_id
_entity_poly.type
_entity_poly.pdbx_seq_one_letter_code
_entity_poly.pdbx_strand_id
1 'polypeptide(L)' 'MPELPEVHALAADLGSRLTGRTVARLDIVAFAALKTFDPPTSALAGKTIRAVTRHG' A
#
# COMPACT_ATOMS: atom_id res chain seq x y z
N MET A 1 0.31 -9.52 16.20
CA MET A 1 -0.45 -8.56 15.36
C MET A 1 -0.02 -7.19 15.81
N PRO A 2 0.41 -6.29 14.91
CA PRO A 2 0.81 -4.96 15.32
C PRO A 2 -0.37 -4.17 15.89
N GLU A 3 -0.11 -3.36 16.89
CA GLU A 3 -1.09 -2.51 17.58
C GLU A 3 -1.24 -1.14 16.91
N LEU A 4 -2.25 -0.37 17.35
CA LEU A 4 -2.59 0.93 16.78
C LEU A 4 -1.39 1.91 16.73
N PRO A 5 -0.55 2.05 17.78
CA PRO A 5 0.60 2.96 17.74
C PRO A 5 1.62 2.57 16.66
N GLU A 6 1.83 1.27 16.48
CA GLU A 6 2.81 0.72 15.54
C GLU A 6 2.37 0.95 14.09
N VAL A 7 1.07 0.74 13.81
CA VAL A 7 0.51 1.01 12.48
C VAL A 7 0.48 2.51 12.17
N HIS A 8 0.26 3.37 13.17
CA HIS A 8 0.32 4.81 13.00
C HIS A 8 1.74 5.29 12.66
N ALA A 9 2.75 4.81 13.39
CA ALA A 9 4.15 5.11 13.12
C ALA A 9 4.56 4.63 11.71
N LEU A 10 4.12 3.44 11.30
CA LEU A 10 4.36 2.90 9.96
C LEU A 10 3.74 3.78 8.86
N ALA A 11 2.49 4.21 9.03
CA ALA A 11 1.81 5.07 8.05
C ALA A 11 2.54 6.42 7.88
N ALA A 12 3.00 7.03 8.98
CA ALA A 12 3.76 8.27 8.96
C ALA A 12 5.11 8.11 8.24
N ASP A 13 5.87 7.07 8.58
CA ASP A 13 7.16 6.77 7.96
C ASP A 13 7.01 6.51 6.44
N LEU A 14 6.06 5.64 6.05
CA LEU A 14 5.79 5.36 4.65
C LEU A 14 5.30 6.60 3.89
N GLY A 15 4.44 7.43 4.51
CA GLY A 15 3.97 8.67 3.92
C GLY A 15 5.11 9.62 3.55
N SER A 16 6.10 9.77 4.43
CA SER A 16 7.30 10.58 4.19
C SER A 16 8.14 10.06 3.02
N ARG A 17 8.16 8.74 2.82
CA ARG A 17 8.98 8.09 1.81
C ARG A 17 8.28 7.99 0.47
N LEU A 18 6.98 7.70 0.43
CA LEU A 18 6.29 7.20 -0.77
C LEU A 18 5.42 8.24 -1.48
N THR A 19 4.96 9.28 -0.80
CA THR A 19 4.08 10.30 -1.42
C THR A 19 4.76 10.93 -2.63
N GLY A 20 4.04 11.02 -3.75
CA GLY A 20 4.55 11.52 -5.03
C GLY A 20 5.32 10.49 -5.85
N ARG A 21 5.65 9.31 -5.32
CA ARG A 21 6.26 8.23 -6.11
C ARG A 21 5.22 7.52 -6.97
N THR A 22 5.68 7.03 -8.12
CA THR A 22 4.88 6.22 -9.05
C THR A 22 5.16 4.74 -8.84
N VAL A 23 4.09 3.94 -8.78
CA VAL A 23 4.20 2.47 -8.72
C VAL A 23 4.67 1.96 -10.08
N ALA A 24 5.85 1.36 -10.12
CA ALA A 24 6.37 0.76 -11.35
C ALA A 24 5.69 -0.57 -11.69
N ARG A 25 5.51 -1.43 -10.67
CA ARG A 25 4.93 -2.78 -10.80
C ARG A 25 4.45 -3.29 -9.44
N LEU A 26 3.47 -4.20 -9.44
CA LEU A 26 3.03 -4.96 -8.28
C LEU A 26 3.02 -6.46 -8.63
N ASP A 27 3.76 -7.26 -7.87
CA ASP A 27 3.82 -8.72 -8.03
C ASP A 27 3.20 -9.42 -6.82
N ILE A 28 2.39 -10.45 -7.09
CA ILE A 28 1.73 -11.24 -6.05
C ILE A 28 2.54 -12.52 -5.82
N VAL A 29 3.19 -12.62 -4.66
CA VAL A 29 3.90 -13.84 -4.23
C VAL A 29 3.06 -14.75 -3.35
N ALA A 30 2.01 -14.20 -2.72
CA ALA A 30 1.10 -14.95 -1.84
C ALA A 30 -0.35 -14.58 -2.18
N PHE A 31 -0.96 -15.34 -3.10
CA PHE A 31 -2.32 -15.07 -3.58
C PHE A 31 -3.37 -15.08 -2.46
N ALA A 32 -3.20 -15.94 -1.45
CA ALA A 32 -4.10 -16.04 -0.30
C ALA A 32 -4.21 -14.75 0.54
N ALA A 33 -3.28 -13.79 0.37
CA ALA A 33 -3.35 -12.49 1.05
C ALA A 33 -4.29 -11.49 0.34
N LEU A 34 -4.71 -11.76 -0.90
CA LEU A 34 -5.65 -10.90 -1.62
C LEU A 34 -7.08 -11.11 -1.13
N LYS A 35 -7.78 -9.99 -0.88
CA LYS A 35 -9.21 -9.99 -0.57
C LYS A 35 -10.09 -9.84 -1.81
N THR A 36 -9.54 -9.26 -2.88
CA THR A 36 -10.18 -9.10 -4.19
C THR A 36 -9.11 -9.07 -5.27
N PHE A 37 -9.48 -9.45 -6.49
CA PHE A 37 -8.66 -9.34 -7.70
C PHE A 37 -9.28 -8.39 -8.75
N ASP A 38 -10.45 -7.81 -8.47
CA ASP A 38 -11.06 -6.77 -9.29
C ASP A 38 -11.09 -5.46 -8.50
N PRO A 39 -10.42 -4.38 -8.97
CA PRO A 39 -9.62 -4.28 -10.20
C PRO A 39 -8.34 -5.14 -10.16
N PRO A 40 -7.79 -5.52 -11.34
CA PRO A 40 -6.58 -6.33 -11.40
C PRO A 40 -5.38 -5.59 -10.79
N THR A 41 -4.44 -6.33 -10.24
CA THR A 41 -3.25 -5.78 -9.57
C THR A 41 -2.37 -4.94 -10.51
N SER A 42 -2.37 -5.25 -11.80
CA SER A 42 -1.69 -4.47 -12.84
C SER A 42 -2.24 -3.05 -13.00
N ALA A 43 -3.47 -2.78 -12.56
CA ALA A 43 -4.07 -1.44 -12.61
C ALA A 43 -3.35 -0.40 -11.73
N LEU A 44 -2.50 -0.86 -10.81
CA LEU A 44 -1.68 0.02 -9.97
C LEU A 44 -0.42 0.51 -10.69
N ALA A 45 0.07 -0.18 -11.72
CA ALA A 45 1.24 0.28 -12.47
C ALA A 45 0.99 1.66 -13.08
N GLY A 46 1.97 2.56 -12.95
CA GLY A 46 1.87 3.94 -13.41
C GLY A 46 1.03 4.87 -12.51
N LYS A 47 0.41 4.37 -11.43
CA LYS A 47 -0.32 5.23 -10.48
C LYS A 47 0.63 5.89 -9.48
N THR A 48 0.33 7.15 -9.15
CA THR A 48 1.06 7.91 -8.13
C THR A 48 0.46 7.72 -6.75
N ILE A 49 1.30 7.47 -5.75
CA ILE A 49 0.91 7.42 -4.34
C ILE A 49 0.62 8.85 -3.88
N ARG A 50 -0.65 9.13 -3.55
CA ARG A 50 -1.08 10.47 -3.12
C ARG A 50 -0.98 10.67 -1.61
N ALA A 51 -1.25 9.62 -0.84
CA ALA A 51 -1.22 9.65 0.61
C ALA A 51 -1.06 8.23 1.15
N VAL A 52 -0.57 8.12 2.38
CA VAL A 52 -0.58 6.89 3.16
C VAL A 52 -1.32 7.19 4.47
N THR A 53 -2.37 6.43 4.74
CA THR A 53 -3.21 6.60 5.93
C THR A 53 -3.43 5.26 6.61
N ARG A 54 -3.77 5.32 7.91
CA ARG A 54 -4.22 4.16 8.68
C ARG A 54 -5.74 4.17 8.76
N HIS A 55 -6.33 2.98 8.73
CA HIS A 55 -7.73 2.78 9.12
C HIS A 55 -7.80 1.74 10.24
N GLY A 56 -8.49 2.07 11.32
CA GLY A 56 -8.69 1.22 12.50
C GLY A 56 -9.03 2.01 13.74
#